data_AF-A0A183D9I2-F1
#
_entry.id   AF-A0A183D9I2-F1
#
_cell.length_a   1.000
_cell.length_b   1.000
_cell.length_c   1.000
_cell.angle_alpha   90.00
_cell.angle_beta   90.00
_cell.angle_gamma   90.00
#
_symmetry.space_group_name_H-M   'P 1'
#
loop_
_entity.id
_entity.type
_entity.pdbx_description
1 polymer ?
#
loop_
_entity_poly.entity_id
_entity_poly.type
_entity_poly.pdbx_seq_one_letter_code
_entity_poly.pdbx_strand_id
1 'polypeptide(L)'
;MPHRYIRVTLISAWITWDCGFAIYRRLQADECDRVSYTAHIAGALTGVVLGIAILHNVKEHPWERILAYVSLALYSAIVVFFISMVIFTKPFSRPIWNTTQCREKAFLLDIGMFNRKIDEYQ
;
A
#
# COMPACT_ATOMS: atom_id res chain seq x y z
N MET A 1 28.14 -15.35 0.54
CA MET A 1 26.76 -15.58 0.07
C MET A 1 26.78 -15.83 -1.44
N PRO A 2 26.71 -17.09 -1.90
CA PRO A 2 27.01 -17.48 -3.29
C PRO A 2 25.88 -17.23 -4.32
N HIS A 3 24.64 -16.99 -3.89
CA HIS A 3 23.47 -16.90 -4.79
C HIS A 3 22.93 -15.47 -4.95
N ARG A 4 23.83 -14.49 -5.10
CA ARG A 4 23.47 -13.06 -5.21
C ARG A 4 22.59 -12.77 -6.43
N TYR A 5 22.89 -13.40 -7.57
CA TYR A 5 22.15 -13.23 -8.82
C TYR A 5 20.74 -13.83 -8.76
N ILE A 6 20.56 -14.97 -8.09
CA ILE A 6 19.23 -15.60 -7.90
C ILE A 6 18.33 -14.69 -7.08
N ARG A 7 18.86 -14.09 -6.01
CA ARG A 7 18.08 -13.17 -5.17
C ARG A 7 17.66 -11.91 -5.94
N VAL A 8 18.58 -11.31 -6.71
CA VAL A 8 18.28 -10.09 -7.49
C VAL A 8 17.25 -10.40 -8.57
N THR A 9 17.38 -11.53 -9.28
CA THR A 9 16.44 -11.92 -10.35
C THR A 9 15.04 -12.20 -9.80
N LEU A 10 14.92 -12.86 -8.65
CA LEU A 10 13.64 -13.07 -7.99
C LEU A 10 12.99 -11.76 -7.55
N ILE A 11 13.76 -10.86 -6.92
CA ILE A 11 13.26 -9.55 -6.48
C ILE A 11 12.84 -8.69 -7.68
N SER A 12 13.66 -8.66 -8.75
CA SER A 12 13.33 -7.89 -9.95
C SER A 12 12.08 -8.44 -10.64
N ALA A 13 11.93 -9.75 -10.75
CA ALA A 13 10.74 -10.37 -11.34
C ALA A 13 9.46 -10.00 -10.55
N TRP A 14 9.54 -10.01 -9.22
CA TRP A 14 8.43 -9.57 -8.36
C TRP A 14 8.10 -8.09 -8.54
N ILE A 15 9.10 -7.22 -8.57
CA ILE A 15 8.90 -5.77 -8.79
C ILE A 15 8.26 -5.52 -10.15
N THR A 16 8.76 -6.15 -11.21
CA THR A 16 8.19 -6.00 -12.56
C THR A 16 6.76 -6.51 -12.63
N TRP A 17 6.46 -7.63 -11.96
CA TRP A 17 5.10 -8.14 -11.89
C TRP A 17 4.16 -7.15 -11.18
N ASP A 18 4.53 -6.66 -10.00
CA ASP A 18 3.70 -5.74 -9.21
C ASP A 18 3.48 -4.41 -9.95
N CYS A 19 4.55 -3.82 -10.50
CA CYS A 19 4.46 -2.60 -11.31
C CYS A 19 3.69 -2.82 -12.61
N GLY A 20 3.92 -3.93 -13.31
CA GLY A 20 3.23 -4.27 -14.55
C GLY A 20 1.74 -4.48 -14.34
N PHE A 21 1.37 -5.16 -13.25
CA PHE A 21 -0.02 -5.37 -12.87
C PHE A 21 -0.70 -4.04 -12.49
N ALA A 22 0.00 -3.16 -11.77
CA ALA A 22 -0.49 -1.81 -11.46
C ALA A 22 -0.72 -0.95 -12.73
N ILE A 23 0.19 -1.03 -13.70
CA ILE A 23 0.05 -0.34 -15.01
C ILE A 23 -1.10 -0.94 -15.82
N TYR A 24 -1.19 -2.27 -15.89
CA TYR A 24 -2.25 -2.98 -16.61
C TYR A 24 -3.64 -2.60 -16.08
N ARG A 25 -3.82 -2.61 -14.75
CA ARG A 25 -5.07 -2.18 -14.12
C ARG A 25 -5.42 -0.74 -14.47
N ARG A 26 -4.41 0.13 -14.59
CA ARG A 26 -4.60 1.56 -14.84
C ARG A 26 -4.84 1.93 -16.30
N LEU A 27 -4.29 1.17 -17.25
CA LEU A 27 -4.38 1.49 -18.68
C LEU A 27 -5.38 0.63 -19.44
N GLN A 28 -5.65 -0.59 -18.99
CA GLN A 28 -6.45 -1.57 -19.75
C GLN A 28 -7.66 -2.11 -19.00
N ALA A 29 -7.57 -2.29 -17.68
CA ALA A 29 -8.69 -2.87 -16.93
C ALA A 29 -9.80 -1.85 -16.61
N ASP A 30 -9.55 -0.54 -16.73
CA ASP A 30 -10.49 0.53 -16.36
C ASP A 30 -11.10 0.31 -14.96
N GLU A 31 -10.36 -0.45 -14.13
CA GLU A 31 -10.79 -0.88 -12.82
C GLU A 31 -10.57 0.26 -11.83
N CYS A 32 -11.51 0.37 -10.92
CA CYS A 32 -11.58 1.44 -9.95
C CYS A 32 -10.63 1.19 -8.80
N ASP A 33 -9.34 1.29 -9.11
CA ASP A 33 -8.28 0.95 -8.18
C ASP A 33 -8.19 2.03 -7.09
N ARG A 34 -8.65 1.68 -5.88
CA ARG A 34 -8.66 2.54 -4.68
C ARG A 34 -7.32 2.44 -3.92
N VAL A 35 -6.25 2.05 -4.59
CA VAL A 35 -4.93 1.91 -3.96
C VAL A 35 -4.29 3.28 -3.78
N SER A 36 -3.94 3.59 -2.54
CA SER A 36 -3.29 4.85 -2.19
C SER A 36 -1.76 4.74 -2.38
N TYR A 37 -1.23 5.36 -3.44
CA TYR A 37 0.22 5.46 -3.67
C TYR A 37 0.94 6.16 -2.51
N THR A 38 0.28 7.14 -1.89
CA THR A 38 0.83 7.83 -0.73
C THR A 38 0.93 6.90 0.47
N ALA A 39 0.02 5.93 0.62
CA ALA A 39 0.10 4.92 1.67
C ALA A 39 1.28 3.96 1.46
N HIS A 40 1.59 3.58 0.22
CA HIS A 40 2.77 2.75 -0.07
C HIS A 40 4.08 3.48 0.24
N ILE A 41 4.21 4.73 -0.17
CA ILE A 41 5.42 5.54 0.11
C ILE A 41 5.55 5.79 1.61
N ALA A 42 4.46 6.15 2.30
CA ALA A 42 4.46 6.35 3.74
C ALA A 42 4.83 5.04 4.48
N GLY A 43 4.24 3.91 4.09
CA GLY A 43 4.56 2.60 4.66
C GLY A 43 6.02 2.20 4.46
N ALA A 44 6.59 2.44 3.28
CA ALA A 44 8.00 2.18 3.00
C ALA A 44 8.91 3.04 3.90
N LEU A 45 8.60 4.33 4.04
CA LEU A 45 9.38 5.25 4.89
C LEU A 45 9.31 4.82 6.37
N THR A 46 8.11 4.53 6.88
CA THR A 46 7.93 4.09 8.27
C THR A 46 8.60 2.74 8.52
N GLY A 47 8.57 1.83 7.54
CA GLY A 47 9.28 0.55 7.59
C GLY A 47 10.80 0.70 7.64
N VAL A 48 11.39 1.65 6.89
CA VAL A 48 12.82 1.96 6.96
C VAL A 48 13.19 2.51 8.35
N VAL A 49 12.41 3.44 8.89
CA VAL A 49 12.62 4.01 10.23
C VAL A 49 12.59 2.91 11.29
N LEU A 50 11.58 2.04 11.25
CA LEU A 50 11.48 0.90 12.17
C LEU A 50 12.62 -0.12 11.96
N GLY A 51 13.01 -0.36 10.71
CA GLY A 51 14.10 -1.25 10.36
C GLY A 51 15.43 -0.82 10.97
N ILE A 52 15.74 0.48 10.97
CA ILE A 52 16.95 1.02 11.61
C ILE A 52 16.96 0.74 13.12
N ALA A 53 15.79 0.77 13.78
CA ALA A 53 15.68 0.47 15.20
C ALA A 53 15.78 -1.04 15.52
N ILE A 54 15.24 -1.90 14.65
CA ILE A 54 15.16 -3.36 14.88
C ILE A 54 16.46 -4.08 14.48
N LEU A 55 17.13 -3.65 13.40
CA LEU A 55 18.31 -4.35 12.90
C LEU A 55 19.51 -4.10 13.81
N HIS A 56 19.84 -5.09 14.63
CA HIS A 56 21.03 -5.04 15.47
C HIS A 56 22.28 -5.34 14.64
N ASN A 57 23.26 -4.45 14.69
CA ASN A 57 24.54 -4.64 14.00
C ASN A 57 25.45 -5.59 14.82
N VAL A 58 26.26 -6.42 14.15
CA VAL A 58 27.15 -7.39 14.83
C VAL A 58 28.30 -6.69 15.58
N LYS A 59 28.68 -5.50 15.12
CA LYS A 59 29.58 -4.58 15.82
C LYS A 59 28.88 -3.24 15.99
N GLU A 60 28.46 -2.95 17.20
CA GLU A 60 27.78 -1.69 17.50
C GLU A 60 28.78 -0.54 17.64
N HIS A 61 28.53 0.55 16.91
CA HIS A 61 29.17 1.83 17.17
C HIS A 61 28.27 2.75 18.01
N PRO A 62 28.82 3.65 18.83
CA PRO A 62 28.01 4.50 19.72
C PRO A 62 27.02 5.41 18.99
N TRP A 63 27.33 5.83 17.75
CA TRP A 63 26.43 6.64 16.92
C TRP A 63 25.23 5.84 16.40
N GLU A 64 25.40 4.54 16.14
CA GLU A 64 24.33 3.64 15.70
C GLU A 64 23.28 3.46 16.81
N ARG A 65 23.75 3.37 18.06
CA ARG A 65 22.87 3.30 19.23
C ARG A 65 22.01 4.57 19.38
N ILE A 66 22.59 5.75 19.15
CA ILE A 66 21.83 7.01 19.18
C ILE A 66 20.81 7.04 18.04
N LEU A 67 21.18 6.63 16.83
CA LEU A 67 20.25 6.54 15.70
C LEU A 67 19.10 5.54 15.93
N ALA A 68 19.35 4.42 16.59
CA ALA A 68 18.33 3.45 16.96
C ALA A 68 17.29 4.06 17.92
N TYR A 69 17.73 4.82 18.94
CA TYR A 69 16.82 5.50 19.85
C TYR A 69 16.04 6.64 19.17
N VAL A 70 16.69 7.43 18.31
CA VAL A 70 16.03 8.50 17.55
C VAL A 70 14.98 7.93 16.58
N SER A 71 15.31 6.87 15.86
CA SER A 71 14.37 6.21 14.94
C SER A 71 13.20 5.56 15.68
N LEU A 72 13.43 4.97 16.85
CA LEU A 72 12.36 4.44 17.70
C LEU A 72 11.41 5.55 18.19
N ALA A 73 11.96 6.69 18.63
CA ALA A 73 11.16 7.84 19.04
C ALA A 73 10.35 8.45 17.87
N LEU A 74 10.95 8.51 16.68
CA LEU A 74 10.26 8.99 15.48
C LEU A 74 9.13 8.02 15.07
N TYR A 75 9.38 6.71 15.10
CA TYR A 75 8.38 5.69 14.80
C TYR A 75 7.19 5.77 15.76
N SER A 76 7.44 5.90 17.07
CA SER A 76 6.37 6.00 18.07
C SER A 76 5.53 7.27 17.88
N ALA A 77 6.16 8.42 17.58
CA ALA A 77 5.45 9.65 17.26
C ALA A 77 4.53 9.50 16.03
N ILE A 78 5.01 8.84 14.97
CA ILE A 78 4.22 8.55 13.77
C ILE A 78 3.02 7.66 14.12
N VAL A 79 3.21 6.60 14.90
CA VAL A 79 2.12 5.69 15.30
C VAL A 79 1.06 6.43 16.13
N VAL A 80 1.47 7.23 17.12
CA VAL A 80 0.53 8.03 17.93
C VAL A 80 -0.26 9.01 17.07
N PHE A 81 0.40 9.65 16.10
CA PHE A 81 -0.26 10.54 15.15
C PHE A 81 -1.30 9.81 14.29
N PHE A 82 -0.96 8.64 13.74
CA PHE A 82 -1.90 7.84 12.94
C PHE A 82 -3.08 7.33 13.77
N ILE A 83 -2.84 6.85 15.00
CA ILE A 83 -3.91 6.44 15.91
C ILE A 83 -4.85 7.61 16.21
N SER A 84 -4.28 8.78 16.48
CA SER A 84 -5.05 10.00 16.69
C SER A 84 -5.88 10.36 15.46
N MET A 85 -5.30 10.27 14.26
CA MET A 85 -6.02 10.49 13.01
C MET A 85 -7.19 9.50 12.85
N VAL A 86 -7.00 8.22 13.13
CA VAL A 86 -8.07 7.20 13.04
C VAL A 86 -9.22 7.51 14.01
N ILE A 87 -8.91 8.02 15.21
CA ILE A 87 -9.93 8.31 16.23
C ILE A 87 -10.66 9.64 15.94
N PHE A 88 -9.91 10.70 15.60
CA PHE A 88 -10.45 12.05 15.49
C PHE A 88 -10.97 12.42 14.09
N THR A 89 -10.50 11.73 13.04
CA THR A 89 -10.93 12.03 11.67
C THR A 89 -11.98 11.03 11.19
N LYS A 90 -12.95 11.51 10.40
CA LYS A 90 -13.91 10.61 9.75
C LYS A 90 -13.18 9.82 8.66
N PRO A 91 -13.37 8.50 8.57
CA PRO A 91 -12.58 7.61 7.70
C PRO A 91 -12.80 7.81 6.19
N PHE A 92 -13.70 8.72 5.81
CA PHE A 92 -14.05 8.95 4.40
C PHE A 92 -13.70 10.38 4.00
N SER A 93 -12.47 10.56 3.54
CA SER A 93 -12.10 11.71 2.72
C SER A 93 -12.79 11.59 1.35
N ARG A 94 -13.29 12.71 0.82
CA ARG A 94 -13.85 12.71 -0.54
C ARG A 94 -12.72 12.38 -1.52
N PRO A 95 -12.91 11.42 -2.43
CA PRO A 95 -11.88 11.08 -3.40
C PRO A 95 -11.55 12.32 -4.24
N ILE A 96 -10.26 12.61 -4.36
CA ILE A 96 -9.74 13.80 -5.05
C ILE A 96 -9.98 13.71 -6.56
N TRP A 97 -10.02 12.49 -7.07
CA TRP A 97 -10.29 12.14 -8.46
C TRP A 97 -11.75 11.72 -8.62
N ASN A 98 -12.28 11.95 -9.82
CA ASN A 98 -13.67 11.69 -10.13
C ASN A 98 -13.98 10.18 -10.12
N THR A 99 -14.56 9.70 -9.02
CA THR A 99 -14.96 8.29 -8.84
C THR A 99 -16.40 8.02 -9.31
N THR A 100 -17.06 8.96 -10.00
CA THR A 100 -18.43 8.76 -10.48
C THR A 100 -18.51 7.66 -11.52
N GLN A 101 -17.57 7.60 -12.45
CA GLN A 101 -17.48 6.51 -13.46
C GLN A 101 -17.38 5.14 -12.80
N CYS A 102 -16.72 5.06 -11.65
CA CYS A 102 -16.54 3.83 -10.89
C CYS A 102 -17.79 3.37 -10.15
N ARG A 103 -18.55 4.31 -9.59
CA ARG A 103 -19.82 4.02 -8.94
C ARG A 103 -20.88 3.61 -9.95
N GLU A 104 -20.91 4.29 -11.09
CA GLU A 104 -21.88 4.07 -12.16
C GLU A 104 -21.67 2.72 -12.86
N LYS A 105 -20.43 2.40 -13.27
CA LYS A 105 -20.11 1.09 -13.87
C LYS A 105 -20.42 -0.08 -12.93
N ALA A 106 -20.10 0.06 -11.63
CA ALA A 106 -20.39 -0.99 -10.64
C ALA A 106 -21.90 -1.20 -10.43
N PHE A 107 -22.68 -0.11 -10.37
CA PHE A 107 -24.13 -0.18 -10.22
C PHE A 107 -24.83 -0.77 -11.44
N LEU A 108 -24.39 -0.40 -12.66
CA LEU A 108 -24.94 -0.93 -13.90
C LEU A 108 -24.63 -2.43 -14.09
N LEU A 109 -23.44 -2.89 -13.68
CA LEU A 109 -23.11 -4.32 -13.66
C LEU A 109 -23.98 -5.10 -12.68
N ASP A 110 -24.25 -4.54 -11.49
CA ASP A 110 -25.11 -5.17 -10.48
C ASP A 110 -26.56 -5.31 -10.96
N ILE A 111 -27.13 -4.24 -11.55
CA ILE A 111 -28.45 -4.30 -12.19
C ILE A 111 -28.46 -5.30 -13.36
N GLY A 112 -27.44 -5.28 -14.21
CA GLY A 112 -27.34 -6.19 -15.35
C GLY A 112 -27.26 -7.66 -14.93
N MET A 113 -26.55 -7.96 -13.85
CA MET A 113 -26.50 -9.30 -13.26
C MET A 113 -27.83 -9.68 -12.59
N PHE A 114 -28.48 -8.74 -11.90
CA PHE A 114 -29.79 -8.94 -11.29
C PHE A 114 -30.87 -9.28 -12.32
N ASN A 115 -30.97 -8.51 -13.40
CA ASN A 115 -31.94 -8.78 -14.48
C ASN A 115 -31.68 -10.14 -15.14
N ARG A 116 -30.41 -10.46 -15.43
CA ARG A 116 -30.06 -11.76 -16.02
C ARG A 116 -30.45 -12.94 -15.12
N LYS A 117 -30.39 -12.75 -13.80
CA LYS A 117 -30.81 -13.74 -12.82
C LYS A 117 -32.33 -13.88 -12.76
N ILE A 118 -33.09 -12.80 -12.96
CA ILE A 118 -34.56 -12.88 -13.08
C ILE A 118 -34.95 -13.69 -14.32
N ASP A 119 -34.29 -13.43 -15.45
CA ASP A 119 -34.57 -14.13 -16.72
C ASP A 119 -34.28 -15.65 -16.65
N GLU A 120 -33.40 -16.10 -15.75
CA GLU A 120 -33.06 -17.52 -15.55
C GLU A 120 -34.11 -18.27 -14.68
N TYR A 121 -34.94 -17.54 -13.94
CA TYR A 121 -36.01 -18.11 -13.08
C TYR A 121 -37.41 -18.06 -13.71
N GLN A 122 -37.54 -17.53 -14.93
CA GLN A 122 -38.79 -17.41 -15.67
C GLN A 122 -38.85 -18.39 -16.84
#